data_AF-A0A067SMZ7-F1
#
_entry.id   AF-A0A067SMZ7-F1
#
_cell.length_a   1.000
_cell.length_b   1.000
_cell.length_c   1.000
_cell.angle_alpha   90.00
_cell.angle_beta   90.00
_cell.angle_gamma   90.00
#
_symmetry.space_group_name_H-M   'P 1'
#
loop_
_entity.id
_entity.type
_entity.pdbx_description
1 polymer ?
#
loop_
_entity_poly.entity_id
_entity_poly.type
_entity_poly.pdbx_seq_one_letter_code
_entity_poly.pdbx_strand_id
1 'polypeptide(L)'
;MVLSSFVVVLSILTTISAYTWPSPQYDALEKFLYEGIDNNGRGIASLTSGCAKRVQSTFAAEWLRVAYHDMATHNVTDGTGGLDASIFRELTRPENVGAGMKDTMIDFQYSASKYISLSDIIAMGAVWGVASCNGPSLPYRGGRRDATGPGREGVPRPQQDLASHTETFRLQGFTPTEMISLIACGHTLGGVRSGDFPNLVDAKTGFEISTFDTTDAFDTAVVSEYLDSSTKNPLIRTANTTLASDLRIFSSDGDVTMNSLNSKSAYFQTCRTLLTRMLDTVPSNVTLTDEIKLLPAKVTNAQITVNNSQLLFYTTLRLSQRVNVSTPSNRQVTCGCVGHCFAWQIRDLIRIFFESPLVHILYQENDRG
;
A
#
# COMPACT_ATOMS: atom_id res chain seq x y z
N MET A 1 1.65 40.82 -53.84
CA MET A 1 1.88 39.41 -53.47
C MET A 1 2.15 39.39 -51.97
N VAL A 2 1.14 39.10 -51.14
CA VAL A 2 1.29 39.03 -49.68
C VAL A 2 0.84 37.63 -49.29
N LEU A 3 1.78 36.80 -48.84
CA LEU A 3 1.53 35.45 -48.34
C LEU A 3 1.07 35.57 -46.88
N SER A 4 -0.20 35.23 -46.60
CA SER A 4 -0.67 34.98 -45.24
C SER A 4 -0.27 33.57 -44.80
N SER A 5 0.57 33.49 -43.77
CA SER A 5 0.88 32.25 -43.08
C SER A 5 -0.29 31.87 -42.16
N PHE A 6 -0.94 30.74 -42.44
CA PHE A 6 -1.86 30.09 -41.51
C PHE A 6 -1.07 29.27 -40.50
N VAL A 7 -1.11 29.65 -39.22
CA VAL A 7 -0.62 28.82 -38.11
C VAL A 7 -1.77 27.89 -37.71
N VAL A 8 -1.62 26.59 -37.98
CA VAL A 8 -2.53 25.55 -37.49
C VAL A 8 -2.10 25.22 -36.06
N VAL A 9 -2.86 25.71 -35.07
CA VAL A 9 -2.72 25.31 -33.67
C VAL A 9 -3.36 23.93 -33.52
N LEU A 10 -2.54 22.90 -33.44
CA LEU A 10 -2.98 21.53 -33.17
C LEU A 10 -3.22 21.40 -31.66
N SER A 11 -4.46 21.60 -31.22
CA SER A 11 -4.88 21.36 -29.84
C SER A 11 -4.83 19.86 -29.54
N ILE A 12 -3.80 19.42 -28.82
CA ILE A 12 -3.73 18.08 -28.27
C ILE A 12 -4.76 18.01 -27.14
N LEU A 13 -5.93 17.42 -27.44
CA LEU A 13 -6.91 17.02 -26.43
C LEU A 13 -6.30 15.91 -25.58
N THR A 14 -5.72 16.26 -24.44
CA THR A 14 -5.43 15.29 -23.38
C THR A 14 -6.76 14.81 -22.83
N THR A 15 -7.25 13.66 -23.30
CA THR A 15 -8.38 12.98 -22.67
C THR A 15 -7.94 12.56 -21.28
N ILE A 16 -8.29 13.33 -20.25
CA ILE A 16 -8.30 12.84 -18.88
C ILE A 16 -9.29 11.68 -18.89
N SER A 17 -8.78 10.46 -18.78
CA SER A 17 -9.63 9.27 -18.68
C SER A 17 -10.36 9.32 -17.34
N ALA A 18 -11.49 10.03 -17.31
CA ALA A 18 -12.40 10.02 -16.18
C ALA A 18 -12.91 8.59 -15.96
N TYR A 19 -13.01 8.18 -14.69
CA TYR A 19 -13.59 6.89 -14.31
C TYR A 19 -14.93 6.67 -15.03
N THR A 20 -15.08 5.50 -15.67
CA THR A 20 -16.32 5.09 -16.33
C THR A 20 -16.82 3.82 -15.67
N TRP A 21 -18.03 3.84 -15.12
CA TRP A 21 -18.66 2.67 -14.53
C TRP A 21 -19.33 1.81 -15.62
N PRO A 22 -19.22 0.46 -15.56
CA PRO A 22 -18.42 -0.30 -14.60
C PRO A 22 -16.93 -0.34 -14.99
N SER A 23 -16.05 -0.31 -13.99
CA SER A 23 -14.61 -0.57 -14.17
C SER A 23 -14.21 -1.71 -13.22
N PRO A 24 -14.40 -2.99 -13.62
CA PRO A 24 -14.38 -4.09 -12.67
C PRO A 24 -13.12 -4.22 -11.82
N GLN A 25 -11.95 -3.94 -12.40
CA GLN A 25 -10.67 -3.98 -11.67
C GLN A 25 -10.53 -2.77 -10.72
N TYR A 26 -10.75 -1.55 -11.22
CA TYR A 26 -10.68 -0.34 -10.38
C TYR A 26 -11.69 -0.41 -9.24
N ASP A 27 -12.93 -0.85 -9.53
CA ASP A 27 -13.99 -1.01 -8.54
C ASP A 27 -13.61 -2.02 -7.46
N ALA A 28 -12.94 -3.13 -7.81
CA ALA A 28 -12.47 -4.11 -6.82
C ALA A 28 -11.32 -3.55 -5.97
N LEU A 29 -10.31 -2.94 -6.60
CA LEU A 29 -9.15 -2.34 -5.92
C LEU A 29 -9.55 -1.21 -4.97
N GLU A 30 -10.38 -0.28 -5.46
CA GLU A 30 -10.87 0.86 -4.69
C GLU A 30 -11.74 0.40 -3.51
N LYS A 31 -12.62 -0.59 -3.73
CA LYS A 31 -13.42 -1.15 -2.64
C LYS A 31 -12.50 -1.70 -1.56
N PHE A 32 -11.55 -2.54 -1.96
CA PHE A 32 -10.71 -3.24 -1.00
C PHE A 32 -9.81 -2.26 -0.23
N LEU A 33 -9.16 -1.33 -0.93
CA LEU A 33 -8.28 -0.33 -0.32
C LEU A 33 -8.98 0.51 0.75
N TYR A 34 -10.20 1.01 0.46
CA TYR A 34 -10.88 1.97 1.32
C TYR A 34 -11.88 1.35 2.31
N GLU A 35 -12.46 0.20 1.99
CA GLU A 35 -13.36 -0.51 2.90
C GLU A 35 -12.62 -1.57 3.72
N GLY A 36 -11.43 -2.00 3.29
CA GLY A 36 -10.60 -2.97 3.99
C GLY A 36 -11.16 -4.39 4.01
N ILE A 37 -12.20 -4.65 3.23
CA ILE A 37 -12.98 -5.90 3.21
C ILE A 37 -12.81 -6.59 1.85
N ASP A 38 -12.46 -7.87 1.88
CA ASP A 38 -12.32 -8.68 0.68
C ASP A 38 -13.67 -9.11 0.08
N ASN A 39 -13.63 -9.88 -1.02
CA ASN A 39 -14.85 -10.35 -1.69
C ASN A 39 -15.66 -11.37 -0.87
N ASN A 40 -15.08 -11.96 0.17
CA ASN A 40 -15.73 -12.91 1.07
C ASN A 40 -16.28 -12.22 2.33
N GLY A 41 -16.13 -10.89 2.45
CA GLY A 41 -16.58 -10.14 3.62
C GLY A 41 -15.57 -10.13 4.77
N ARG A 42 -14.33 -10.58 4.57
CA ARG A 42 -13.29 -10.57 5.60
C ARG A 42 -12.63 -9.18 5.68
N GLY A 43 -12.74 -8.53 6.84
CA GLY A 43 -12.07 -7.26 7.14
C GLY A 43 -10.59 -7.46 7.46
N ILE A 44 -9.73 -7.45 6.44
CA ILE A 44 -8.29 -7.63 6.63
C ILE A 44 -7.68 -6.35 7.22
N ALA A 45 -7.99 -5.17 6.67
CA ALA A 45 -7.38 -3.92 7.10
C ALA A 45 -7.55 -3.66 8.60
N SER A 46 -8.68 -4.10 9.18
CA SER A 46 -8.96 -3.95 10.62
C SER A 46 -7.99 -4.68 11.53
N LEU A 47 -7.21 -5.65 11.03
CA LEU A 47 -6.14 -6.29 11.80
C LEU A 47 -5.03 -5.32 12.19
N THR A 48 -4.86 -4.21 11.47
CA THR A 48 -3.86 -3.18 11.80
C THR A 48 -4.42 -2.02 12.62
N SER A 49 -5.74 -1.91 12.77
CA SER A 49 -6.42 -0.75 13.36
C SER A 49 -5.79 -0.32 14.70
N GLY A 50 -5.46 0.98 14.80
CA GLY A 50 -4.86 1.54 16.01
C GLY A 50 -3.46 0.99 16.30
N CYS A 51 -2.71 0.62 15.26
CA CYS A 51 -1.40 -0.01 15.37
C CYS A 51 -1.43 -1.30 16.21
N ALA A 52 -2.40 -2.17 15.93
CA ALA A 52 -2.64 -3.35 16.76
C ALA A 52 -1.44 -4.29 16.85
N LYS A 53 -1.25 -4.84 18.05
CA LYS A 53 -0.22 -5.83 18.37
C LYS A 53 -0.60 -7.22 17.87
N ARG A 54 0.40 -7.94 17.36
CA ARG A 54 0.42 -9.39 17.20
C ARG A 54 1.50 -9.95 18.13
N VAL A 55 1.07 -10.58 19.21
CA VAL A 55 1.98 -11.06 20.26
C VAL A 55 2.82 -9.87 20.78
N GLN A 56 4.14 -9.84 20.55
CA GLN A 56 5.03 -8.74 20.96
C GLN A 56 5.36 -7.76 19.80
N SER A 57 5.00 -8.09 18.56
CA SER A 57 5.16 -7.24 17.37
C SER A 57 3.85 -6.51 17.04
N THR A 58 3.81 -5.71 15.97
CA THR A 58 2.57 -5.18 15.38
C THR A 58 2.28 -5.86 14.04
N PHE A 59 1.00 -5.96 13.67
CA PHE A 59 0.63 -6.41 12.32
C PHE A 59 1.27 -5.51 11.25
N ALA A 60 1.32 -4.21 11.51
CA ALA A 60 1.92 -3.22 10.62
C ALA A 60 3.41 -3.49 10.34
N ALA A 61 4.20 -3.78 11.39
CA ALA A 61 5.62 -4.09 11.23
C ALA A 61 5.83 -5.35 10.38
N GLU A 62 5.05 -6.40 10.62
CA GLU A 62 5.17 -7.65 9.87
C GLU A 62 4.73 -7.49 8.41
N TRP A 63 3.64 -6.77 8.15
CA TRP A 63 3.13 -6.53 6.80
C TRP A 63 4.07 -5.64 5.98
N LEU A 64 4.62 -4.59 6.59
CA LEU A 64 5.60 -3.73 5.93
C LEU A 64 6.89 -4.51 5.61
N ARG A 65 7.34 -5.35 6.54
CA ARG A 65 8.50 -6.23 6.33
C ARG A 65 8.27 -7.18 5.16
N VAL A 66 7.13 -7.87 5.10
CA VAL A 66 6.81 -8.78 3.99
C VAL A 66 6.81 -8.04 2.65
N ALA A 67 6.23 -6.84 2.60
CA ALA A 67 6.24 -6.04 1.38
C ALA A 67 7.66 -5.69 0.91
N TYR A 68 8.54 -5.29 1.84
CA TYR A 68 9.94 -5.07 1.49
C TYR A 68 10.64 -6.35 1.01
N HIS A 69 10.45 -7.47 1.71
CA HIS A 69 11.12 -8.74 1.38
C HIS A 69 10.70 -9.30 0.01
N ASP A 70 9.42 -9.21 -0.35
CA ASP A 70 8.92 -9.59 -1.67
C ASP A 70 9.53 -8.69 -2.76
N MET A 71 9.48 -7.37 -2.54
CA MET A 71 10.06 -6.36 -3.44
C MET A 71 11.56 -6.51 -3.64
N ALA A 72 12.31 -6.84 -2.58
CA ALA A 72 13.77 -6.83 -2.56
C ALA A 72 14.42 -7.80 -3.55
N THR A 73 13.65 -8.72 -4.13
CA THR A 73 14.08 -9.59 -5.23
C THR A 73 14.25 -8.83 -6.55
N HIS A 74 13.76 -7.59 -6.67
CA HIS A 74 13.81 -6.81 -7.91
C HIS A 74 15.24 -6.63 -8.43
N ASN A 75 15.39 -6.71 -9.75
CA ASN A 75 16.61 -6.41 -10.46
C ASN A 75 16.36 -5.39 -11.58
N VAL A 76 16.84 -4.17 -11.39
CA VAL A 76 16.74 -3.11 -12.40
C VAL A 76 17.49 -3.43 -13.70
N THR A 77 18.49 -4.33 -13.68
CA THR A 77 19.31 -4.61 -14.87
C THR A 77 18.62 -5.52 -15.88
N ASP A 78 17.79 -6.46 -15.42
CA ASP A 78 17.03 -7.37 -16.28
C ASP A 78 15.50 -7.17 -16.18
N GLY A 79 15.03 -6.32 -15.27
CA GLY A 79 13.63 -5.98 -15.07
C GLY A 79 12.81 -7.05 -14.36
N THR A 80 13.44 -8.05 -13.74
CA THR A 80 12.75 -9.15 -13.04
C THR A 80 12.56 -8.88 -11.55
N GLY A 81 11.68 -9.65 -10.91
CA GLY A 81 11.36 -9.52 -9.47
C GLY A 81 10.72 -8.17 -9.12
N GLY A 82 10.58 -7.93 -7.82
CA GLY A 82 9.80 -6.80 -7.30
C GLY A 82 8.59 -7.32 -6.54
N LEU A 83 7.64 -6.43 -6.27
CA LEU A 83 6.45 -6.78 -5.53
C LEU A 83 5.53 -7.61 -6.43
N ASP A 84 5.69 -8.92 -6.39
CA ASP A 84 5.02 -9.90 -7.27
C ASP A 84 4.52 -11.13 -6.50
N ALA A 85 4.49 -11.09 -5.16
CA ALA A 85 4.07 -12.19 -4.29
C ALA A 85 4.90 -13.49 -4.44
N SER A 86 6.11 -13.42 -5.02
CA SER A 86 7.03 -14.56 -5.03
C SER A 86 7.38 -15.03 -3.61
N ILE A 87 7.33 -14.14 -2.61
CA ILE A 87 7.62 -14.42 -1.18
C ILE A 87 6.83 -15.62 -0.62
N PHE A 88 5.63 -15.89 -1.14
CA PHE A 88 4.81 -17.07 -0.78
C PHE A 88 5.54 -18.41 -1.06
N ARG A 89 6.59 -18.40 -1.88
CA ARG A 89 7.41 -19.56 -2.26
C ARG A 89 8.85 -19.47 -1.73
N GLU A 90 9.15 -18.51 -0.87
CA GLU A 90 10.52 -18.17 -0.47
C GLU A 90 10.75 -18.20 1.05
N LEU A 91 9.74 -18.59 1.84
CA LEU A 91 9.80 -18.56 3.31
C LEU A 91 10.82 -19.52 3.93
N THR A 92 11.38 -20.46 3.15
CA THR A 92 12.44 -21.37 3.61
C THR A 92 13.83 -20.79 3.43
N ARG A 93 13.96 -19.62 2.78
CA ARG A 93 15.26 -19.00 2.50
C ARG A 93 15.87 -18.37 3.76
N PRO A 94 17.20 -18.41 3.93
CA PRO A 94 17.88 -17.80 5.07
C PRO A 94 17.61 -16.30 5.24
N GLU A 95 17.30 -15.59 4.16
CA GLU A 95 16.99 -14.16 4.20
C GLU A 95 15.53 -13.85 4.59
N ASN A 96 14.64 -14.86 4.65
CA ASN A 96 13.21 -14.72 4.97
C ASN A 96 12.83 -15.31 6.33
N VAL A 97 13.78 -15.38 7.26
CA VAL A 97 13.57 -15.95 8.60
C VAL A 97 12.55 -15.13 9.40
N GLY A 98 11.65 -15.82 10.10
CA GLY A 98 10.79 -15.23 11.13
C GLY A 98 9.33 -15.64 11.05
N ALA A 99 8.69 -15.81 12.20
CA ALA A 99 7.28 -16.22 12.24
C ALA A 99 6.33 -15.19 11.61
N GLY A 100 6.61 -13.89 11.78
CA GLY A 100 5.77 -12.83 11.21
C GLY A 100 5.66 -12.87 9.69
N MET A 101 6.67 -13.43 8.99
CA MET A 101 6.57 -13.67 7.53
C MET A 101 5.44 -14.66 7.24
N LYS A 102 5.41 -15.79 7.95
CA LYS A 102 4.40 -16.85 7.79
C LYS A 102 3.02 -16.38 8.21
N ASP A 103 2.93 -15.68 9.34
CA ASP A 103 1.65 -15.18 9.87
C ASP A 103 1.02 -14.16 8.90
N THR A 104 1.83 -13.29 8.30
CA THR A 104 1.37 -12.37 7.24
C THR A 104 0.85 -13.10 6.00
N MET A 105 1.48 -14.19 5.57
CA MET A 105 0.96 -15.00 4.46
C MET A 105 -0.41 -15.60 4.80
N ILE A 106 -0.61 -16.03 6.04
CA ILE A 106 -1.89 -16.55 6.52
C ILE A 106 -2.98 -15.47 6.51
N ASP A 107 -2.62 -14.21 6.80
CA ASP A 107 -3.55 -13.09 6.68
C ASP A 107 -4.07 -12.93 5.25
N PHE A 108 -3.18 -13.03 4.25
CA PHE A 108 -3.47 -12.61 2.88
C PHE A 108 -3.94 -13.73 1.94
N GLN A 109 -3.56 -14.99 2.20
CA GLN A 109 -3.66 -16.11 1.23
C GLN A 109 -5.07 -16.39 0.66
N TYR A 110 -6.15 -15.97 1.33
CA TYR A 110 -7.54 -16.28 0.94
C TYR A 110 -8.31 -15.09 0.35
N SER A 111 -7.63 -13.96 0.15
CA SER A 111 -8.31 -12.69 -0.18
C SER A 111 -8.03 -12.20 -1.59
N ALA A 112 -7.18 -12.92 -2.33
CA ALA A 112 -7.00 -12.70 -3.77
C ALA A 112 -8.27 -13.04 -4.55
N SER A 113 -8.41 -12.44 -5.72
CA SER A 113 -9.55 -12.65 -6.62
C SER A 113 -9.12 -12.44 -8.07
N LYS A 114 -10.04 -12.64 -9.02
CA LYS A 114 -9.77 -12.35 -10.44
C LYS A 114 -9.37 -10.90 -10.75
N TYR A 115 -9.60 -9.96 -9.83
CA TYR A 115 -9.31 -8.53 -10.02
C TYR A 115 -8.22 -8.00 -9.08
N ILE A 116 -7.83 -8.78 -8.07
CA ILE A 116 -6.88 -8.37 -7.03
C ILE A 116 -5.92 -9.55 -6.80
N SER A 117 -4.66 -9.35 -7.13
CA SER A 117 -3.60 -10.34 -6.94
C SER A 117 -3.14 -10.42 -5.48
N LEU A 118 -2.44 -11.49 -5.07
CA LEU A 118 -1.79 -11.52 -3.75
C LEU A 118 -0.76 -10.40 -3.59
N SER A 119 -0.09 -10.05 -4.68
CA SER A 119 0.87 -8.94 -4.70
C SER A 119 0.20 -7.59 -4.44
N ASP A 120 -0.99 -7.34 -5.02
CA ASP A 120 -1.79 -6.15 -4.70
C ASP A 120 -2.18 -6.12 -3.22
N ILE A 121 -2.44 -7.28 -2.59
CA ILE A 121 -2.77 -7.39 -1.17
C ILE A 121 -1.57 -7.10 -0.28
N ILE A 122 -0.38 -7.60 -0.63
CA ILE A 122 0.86 -7.28 0.08
C ILE A 122 1.10 -5.76 0.08
N ALA A 123 0.92 -5.11 -1.08
CA ALA A 123 1.02 -3.65 -1.18
C ALA A 123 -0.01 -2.93 -0.30
N MET A 124 -1.29 -3.32 -0.39
CA MET A 124 -2.34 -2.72 0.45
C MET A 124 -2.08 -2.94 1.94
N GLY A 125 -1.53 -4.10 2.32
CA GLY A 125 -1.12 -4.41 3.68
C GLY A 125 -0.11 -3.38 4.21
N ALA A 126 0.93 -3.07 3.45
CA ALA A 126 1.89 -2.03 3.83
C ALA A 126 1.24 -0.64 3.92
N VAL A 127 0.34 -0.28 2.99
CA VAL A 127 -0.41 0.99 3.02
C VAL A 127 -1.25 1.10 4.29
N TRP A 128 -2.01 0.06 4.64
CA TRP A 128 -2.83 0.03 5.86
C TRP A 128 -1.96 0.04 7.11
N GLY A 129 -0.89 -0.77 7.15
CA GLY A 129 0.01 -0.87 8.30
C GLY A 129 0.65 0.48 8.65
N VAL A 130 1.23 1.16 7.66
CA VAL A 130 1.84 2.48 7.84
C VAL A 130 0.80 3.50 8.31
N ALA A 131 -0.35 3.58 7.65
CA ALA A 131 -1.40 4.54 8.01
C ALA A 131 -1.98 4.27 9.42
N SER A 132 -2.20 3.01 9.78
CA SER A 132 -2.75 2.60 11.07
C SER A 132 -1.82 2.89 12.24
N CYS A 133 -0.51 3.03 11.99
CA CYS A 133 0.49 3.41 12.98
C CYS A 133 0.85 4.90 12.95
N ASN A 134 -0.04 5.77 12.44
CA ASN A 134 0.15 7.23 12.31
C ASN A 134 1.14 7.67 11.23
N GLY A 135 1.56 6.78 10.34
CA GLY A 135 2.44 7.10 9.22
C GLY A 135 1.75 7.92 8.12
N PRO A 136 2.51 8.36 7.10
CA PRO A 136 1.94 9.10 5.99
C PRO A 136 0.97 8.24 5.15
N SER A 137 -0.03 8.88 4.55
CA SER A 137 -0.83 8.23 3.51
C SER A 137 0.04 7.94 2.29
N LEU A 138 0.18 6.66 1.96
CA LEU A 138 0.91 6.19 0.79
C LEU A 138 -0.04 6.09 -0.40
N PRO A 139 0.18 6.83 -1.50
CA PRO A 139 -0.53 6.59 -2.75
C PRO A 139 -0.44 5.13 -3.18
N TYR A 140 -1.58 4.53 -3.49
CA TYR A 140 -1.66 3.14 -3.93
C TYR A 140 -2.02 3.07 -5.41
N ARG A 141 -1.23 2.30 -6.16
CA ARG A 141 -1.54 1.85 -7.52
C ARG A 141 -1.78 0.35 -7.48
N GLY A 142 -2.68 -0.17 -8.30
CA GLY A 142 -2.97 -1.61 -8.37
C GLY A 142 -2.57 -2.24 -9.71
N GLY A 143 -2.93 -3.51 -9.90
CA GLY A 143 -2.67 -4.23 -11.14
C GLY A 143 -1.39 -5.06 -11.12
N ARG A 144 -0.83 -5.34 -9.93
CA ARG A 144 0.32 -6.24 -9.79
C ARG A 144 -0.05 -7.64 -10.25
N ARG A 145 0.95 -8.39 -10.71
CA ARG A 145 0.80 -9.78 -11.17
C ARG A 145 1.55 -10.70 -10.23
N ASP A 146 0.87 -11.77 -9.81
CA ASP A 146 1.49 -12.79 -8.97
C ASP A 146 2.52 -13.60 -9.79
N ALA A 147 3.70 -13.78 -9.23
CA ALA A 147 4.75 -14.64 -9.75
C ALA A 147 4.31 -16.11 -9.71
N THR A 148 4.66 -16.85 -10.75
CA THR A 148 4.37 -18.30 -10.84
C THR A 148 5.37 -19.15 -10.06
N GLY A 149 6.49 -18.56 -9.66
CA GLY A 149 7.60 -19.22 -8.97
C GLY A 149 8.30 -18.28 -8.00
N PRO A 150 9.33 -18.76 -7.29
CA PRO A 150 10.15 -17.89 -6.47
C PRO A 150 11.01 -16.96 -7.36
N GLY A 151 11.27 -15.75 -6.88
CA GLY A 151 12.19 -14.79 -7.47
C GLY A 151 13.64 -15.15 -7.18
N ARG A 152 14.59 -14.29 -7.56
CA ARG A 152 16.00 -14.46 -7.18
C ARG A 152 16.21 -14.20 -5.68
N GLU A 153 17.30 -14.71 -5.12
CA GLU A 153 17.76 -14.24 -3.80
C GLU A 153 18.19 -12.77 -3.93
N GLY A 154 17.91 -11.96 -2.91
CA GLY A 154 18.16 -10.53 -2.99
C GLY A 154 17.78 -9.71 -1.76
N VAL A 155 17.23 -10.32 -0.71
CA VAL A 155 16.93 -9.59 0.53
C VAL A 155 18.23 -9.40 1.33
N PRO A 156 18.59 -8.15 1.69
CA PRO A 156 19.77 -7.90 2.50
C PRO A 156 19.69 -8.55 3.88
N ARG A 157 20.83 -9.05 4.35
CA ARG A 157 20.99 -9.69 5.66
C ARG A 157 21.90 -8.83 6.55
N PRO A 158 21.71 -8.86 7.88
CA PRO A 158 22.41 -7.93 8.79
C PRO A 158 23.93 -8.13 8.82
N GLN A 159 24.43 -9.33 8.51
CA GLN A 159 25.86 -9.66 8.49
C GLN A 159 26.62 -9.22 7.22
N GLN A 160 25.92 -8.80 6.17
CA GLN A 160 26.57 -8.41 4.90
C GLN A 160 27.34 -7.10 5.07
N ASP A 161 28.37 -6.87 4.24
CA ASP A 161 29.11 -5.61 4.27
C ASP A 161 28.38 -4.47 3.55
N LEU A 162 28.82 -3.24 3.78
CA LEU A 162 28.21 -2.04 3.20
C LEU A 162 28.20 -2.06 1.66
N ALA A 163 29.23 -2.64 1.03
CA ALA A 163 29.32 -2.76 -0.42
C ALA A 163 28.21 -3.68 -0.97
N SER A 164 27.98 -4.82 -0.31
CA SER A 164 26.90 -5.75 -0.64
C SER A 164 25.53 -5.12 -0.43
N HIS A 165 25.32 -4.39 0.68
CA HIS A 165 24.09 -3.62 0.92
C HIS A 165 23.85 -2.61 -0.19
N THR A 166 24.87 -1.81 -0.52
CA THR A 166 24.80 -0.78 -1.56
C THR A 166 24.46 -1.37 -2.92
N GLU A 167 25.10 -2.47 -3.31
CA GLU A 167 24.80 -3.15 -4.59
C GLU A 167 23.39 -3.73 -4.61
N THR A 168 22.94 -4.30 -3.50
CA THR A 168 21.59 -4.87 -3.40
C THR A 168 20.52 -3.78 -3.56
N PHE A 169 20.65 -2.67 -2.84
CA PHE A 169 19.72 -1.53 -2.98
C PHE A 169 19.80 -0.87 -4.37
N ARG A 170 21.00 -0.81 -4.98
CA ARG A 170 21.16 -0.35 -6.36
C ARG A 170 20.37 -1.22 -7.34
N LEU A 171 20.40 -2.54 -7.18
CA LEU A 171 19.62 -3.47 -8.01
C LEU A 171 18.10 -3.31 -7.78
N GLN A 172 17.69 -2.97 -6.57
CA GLN A 172 16.29 -2.63 -6.25
C GLN A 172 15.85 -1.26 -6.80
N GLY A 173 16.79 -0.45 -7.33
CA GLY A 173 16.51 0.87 -7.89
C GLY A 173 16.64 2.04 -6.90
N PHE A 174 17.37 1.86 -5.79
CA PHE A 174 17.61 2.88 -4.78
C PHE A 174 19.08 3.31 -4.74
N THR A 175 19.30 4.60 -4.51
CA THR A 175 20.62 5.18 -4.25
C THR A 175 21.09 4.92 -2.81
N PRO A 176 22.38 5.11 -2.46
CA PRO A 176 22.85 4.98 -1.08
C PRO A 176 22.10 5.87 -0.07
N THR A 177 21.81 7.12 -0.41
CA THR A 177 21.00 8.03 0.42
C THR A 177 19.57 7.50 0.61
N GLU A 178 18.98 6.93 -0.43
CA GLU A 178 17.64 6.33 -0.36
C GLU A 178 17.65 5.02 0.40
N MET A 179 18.74 4.24 0.37
CA MET A 179 18.93 3.06 1.21
C MET A 179 18.88 3.43 2.69
N ILE A 180 19.67 4.42 3.12
CA ILE A 180 19.64 4.92 4.51
C ILE A 180 18.22 5.35 4.89
N SER A 181 17.60 6.18 4.04
CA SER A 181 16.27 6.72 4.30
C SER A 181 15.18 5.65 4.35
N LEU A 182 15.19 4.68 3.42
CA LEU A 182 14.20 3.62 3.36
C LEU A 182 14.30 2.69 4.57
N ILE A 183 15.53 2.39 5.03
CA ILE A 183 15.75 1.60 6.25
C ILE A 183 15.25 2.38 7.48
N ALA A 184 15.55 3.68 7.62
CA ALA A 184 15.00 4.48 8.70
C ALA A 184 13.47 4.48 8.70
N CYS A 185 12.85 4.67 7.52
CA CYS A 185 11.40 4.64 7.35
C CYS A 185 10.75 3.28 7.66
N GLY A 186 11.47 2.17 7.42
CA GLY A 186 10.98 0.83 7.75
C GLY A 186 11.18 0.48 9.22
N HIS A 187 12.36 0.77 9.74
CA HIS A 187 12.79 0.41 11.10
C HIS A 187 12.23 1.33 12.19
N THR A 188 11.41 2.33 11.89
CA THR A 188 10.55 2.92 12.94
C THR A 188 9.46 1.95 13.40
N LEU A 189 9.15 0.90 12.63
CA LEU A 189 8.19 -0.13 13.02
C LEU A 189 8.89 -1.46 13.33
N GLY A 190 8.60 -2.01 14.51
CA GLY A 190 8.93 -3.39 14.87
C GLY A 190 10.30 -3.55 15.53
N GLY A 191 10.93 -4.70 15.31
CA GLY A 191 12.16 -5.08 15.98
C GLY A 191 12.65 -6.47 15.61
N VAL A 192 13.66 -6.93 16.34
CA VAL A 192 14.26 -8.25 16.17
C VAL A 192 13.73 -9.20 17.23
N ARG A 193 13.25 -10.38 16.81
CA ARG A 193 12.78 -11.43 17.73
C ARG A 193 13.92 -12.36 18.12
N SER A 194 14.04 -12.64 19.42
CA SER A 194 15.07 -13.51 20.00
C SER A 194 15.06 -14.94 19.49
N GLY A 195 13.88 -15.55 19.31
CA GLY A 195 13.77 -16.91 18.78
C GLY A 195 14.24 -17.06 17.32
N ASP A 196 14.18 -15.97 16.56
CA ASP A 196 14.61 -15.94 15.15
C ASP A 196 16.09 -15.53 15.04
N PHE A 197 16.57 -14.66 15.93
CA PHE A 197 17.93 -14.12 15.94
C PHE A 197 18.53 -14.09 17.37
N PRO A 198 18.89 -15.25 17.96
CA PRO A 198 19.37 -15.32 19.34
C PRO A 198 20.71 -14.62 19.57
N ASN A 199 21.48 -14.38 18.50
CA ASN A 199 22.76 -13.65 18.57
C ASN A 199 22.58 -12.11 18.60
N LEU A 200 21.35 -11.62 18.36
CA LEU A 200 21.03 -10.18 18.38
C LEU A 200 20.24 -9.78 19.62
N VAL A 201 19.36 -10.66 20.10
CA VAL A 201 18.49 -10.39 21.24
C VAL A 201 18.66 -11.52 22.24
N ASP A 202 19.34 -11.22 23.35
CA ASP A 202 19.48 -12.15 24.45
C ASP A 202 18.13 -12.31 25.16
N ALA A 203 17.58 -13.53 25.13
CA ALA A 203 16.29 -13.78 25.75
C ALA A 203 16.09 -15.23 26.17
N LYS A 204 15.24 -15.41 27.18
CA LYS A 204 15.06 -16.70 27.88
C LYS A 204 14.00 -17.58 27.25
N THR A 205 13.04 -17.01 26.52
CA THR A 205 11.85 -17.75 26.04
C THR A 205 11.70 -17.78 24.52
N GLY A 206 12.42 -16.94 23.76
CA GLY A 206 12.41 -16.92 22.30
C GLY A 206 11.26 -16.10 21.68
N PHE A 207 10.45 -15.43 22.51
CA PHE A 207 9.32 -14.58 22.09
C PHE A 207 9.61 -13.09 22.24
N GLU A 208 10.66 -12.75 22.97
CA GLU A 208 11.06 -11.38 23.25
C GLU A 208 11.47 -10.66 21.97
N ILE A 209 11.00 -9.43 21.82
CA ILE A 209 11.37 -8.54 20.71
C ILE A 209 12.16 -7.36 21.29
N SER A 210 13.34 -7.12 20.72
CA SER A 210 14.05 -5.85 20.90
C SER A 210 13.65 -4.91 19.77
N THR A 211 12.89 -3.88 20.10
CA THR A 211 12.41 -2.89 19.13
C THR A 211 13.55 -2.04 18.58
N PHE A 212 13.34 -1.48 17.40
CA PHE A 212 14.31 -0.61 16.74
C PHE A 212 14.31 0.82 17.32
N ASP A 213 13.20 1.28 17.89
CA ASP A 213 13.10 2.51 18.68
C ASP A 213 12.19 2.30 19.91
N THR A 214 11.91 3.36 20.68
CA THR A 214 11.12 3.27 21.92
C THR A 214 9.60 3.26 21.73
N THR A 215 9.11 3.33 20.48
CA THR A 215 7.69 3.46 20.17
C THR A 215 7.19 2.32 19.27
N ASP A 216 5.86 2.21 19.18
CA ASP A 216 5.21 1.36 18.17
C ASP A 216 4.67 2.18 16.99
N ALA A 217 4.75 3.50 17.08
CA ALA A 217 4.20 4.41 16.10
C ALA A 217 5.17 4.58 14.94
N PHE A 218 4.63 4.89 13.76
CA PHE A 218 5.43 5.39 12.66
C PHE A 218 5.77 6.86 12.96
N ASP A 219 6.95 7.10 13.51
CA ASP A 219 7.41 8.44 13.89
C ASP A 219 8.92 8.62 13.69
N THR A 220 9.50 9.67 14.29
CA THR A 220 10.92 10.02 14.09
C THR A 220 11.85 9.42 15.15
N ALA A 221 11.36 8.60 16.08
CA ALA A 221 12.13 8.10 17.21
C ALA A 221 13.40 7.36 16.78
N VAL A 222 13.30 6.46 15.78
CA VAL A 222 14.47 5.78 15.18
C VAL A 222 15.58 6.74 14.73
N VAL A 223 15.23 7.95 14.26
CA VAL A 223 16.19 8.97 13.82
C VAL A 223 16.74 9.76 15.01
N SER A 224 15.86 10.28 15.88
CA SER A 224 16.29 11.12 16.99
C SER A 224 17.13 10.34 18.01
N GLU A 225 16.74 9.10 18.31
CA GLU A 225 17.46 8.24 19.26
C GLU A 225 18.81 7.76 18.70
N TYR A 226 18.92 7.63 17.37
CA TYR A 226 20.20 7.35 16.72
C TYR A 226 21.15 8.53 16.89
N LEU A 227 20.70 9.74 16.53
CA LEU A 227 21.53 10.95 16.54
C LEU A 227 21.95 11.39 17.94
N ASP A 228 21.09 11.22 18.95
CA ASP A 228 21.42 11.53 20.35
C ASP A 228 22.13 10.38 21.09
N SER A 229 22.38 9.27 20.39
CA SER A 229 23.01 8.05 20.90
C SER A 229 22.24 7.28 21.98
N SER A 230 20.99 7.64 22.27
CA SER A 230 20.15 6.96 23.28
C SER A 230 19.52 5.64 22.79
N THR A 231 19.53 5.40 21.48
CA THR A 231 18.90 4.22 20.85
C THR A 231 19.35 2.90 21.47
N LYS A 232 18.39 1.98 21.59
CA LYS A 232 18.57 0.58 21.98
C LYS A 232 18.40 -0.39 20.81
N ASN A 233 18.33 0.11 19.58
CA ASN A 233 18.19 -0.70 18.38
C ASN A 233 19.23 -1.84 18.38
N PRO A 234 18.83 -3.12 18.31
CA PRO A 234 19.75 -4.25 18.37
C PRO A 234 20.68 -4.34 17.15
N LEU A 235 20.35 -3.68 16.04
CA LEU A 235 21.18 -3.55 14.83
C LEU A 235 22.12 -2.34 14.88
N ILE A 236 22.09 -1.56 15.97
CA ILE A 236 23.05 -0.49 16.28
C ILE A 236 23.88 -0.85 17.51
N ARG A 237 23.21 -1.33 18.57
CA ARG A 237 23.79 -1.69 19.86
C ARG A 237 23.88 -3.21 19.98
N THR A 238 24.92 -3.79 19.40
CA THR A 238 25.22 -5.22 19.52
C THR A 238 26.70 -5.46 19.82
N ALA A 239 26.97 -6.51 20.58
CA ALA A 239 28.35 -6.95 20.85
C ALA A 239 29.05 -7.47 19.59
N ASN A 240 28.29 -8.07 18.66
CA ASN A 240 28.83 -8.56 17.40
C ASN A 240 28.67 -7.48 16.32
N THR A 241 29.71 -6.69 16.10
CA THR A 241 29.71 -5.56 15.16
C THR A 241 29.41 -5.95 13.71
N THR A 242 29.64 -7.22 13.32
CA THR A 242 29.25 -7.74 12.02
C THR A 242 27.73 -7.60 11.80
N LEU A 243 26.94 -7.79 12.86
CA LEU A 243 25.48 -7.73 12.82
C LEU A 243 24.91 -6.32 13.03
N ALA A 244 25.78 -5.31 13.24
CA ALA A 244 25.36 -3.92 13.42
C ALA A 244 25.04 -3.23 12.08
N SER A 245 24.07 -3.77 11.33
CA SER A 245 23.74 -3.29 9.97
C SER A 245 23.23 -1.86 9.94
N ASP A 246 22.35 -1.50 10.87
CA ASP A 246 21.76 -0.17 10.92
C ASP A 246 22.83 0.87 11.24
N LEU A 247 23.71 0.59 12.22
CA LEU A 247 24.84 1.48 12.50
C LEU A 247 25.73 1.67 11.26
N ARG A 248 26.09 0.57 10.59
CA ARG A 248 26.96 0.60 9.41
C ARG A 248 26.34 1.37 8.25
N ILE A 249 25.03 1.27 8.06
CA ILE A 249 24.33 1.95 6.96
C ILE A 249 24.04 3.41 7.32
N PHE A 250 23.49 3.69 8.50
CA PHE A 250 23.15 5.05 8.93
C PHE A 250 24.36 5.99 8.99
N SER A 251 25.52 5.47 9.42
CA SER A 251 26.77 6.23 9.46
C SER A 251 27.55 6.27 8.14
N SER A 252 27.08 5.58 7.10
CA SER A 252 27.87 5.37 5.87
C SER A 252 28.15 6.65 5.07
N ASP A 253 27.35 7.70 5.28
CA ASP A 253 27.54 9.02 4.67
C ASP A 253 27.96 10.11 5.68
N GLY A 254 28.47 9.70 6.84
CA GLY A 254 28.82 10.62 7.93
C GLY A 254 27.59 11.24 8.59
N ASP A 255 26.50 10.47 8.70
CA ASP A 255 25.21 10.85 9.29
C ASP A 255 24.49 12.00 8.58
N VAL A 256 24.91 12.37 7.37
CA VAL A 256 24.31 13.49 6.61
C VAL A 256 22.83 13.20 6.33
N THR A 257 22.51 11.99 5.87
CA THR A 257 21.12 11.60 5.60
C THR A 257 20.31 11.54 6.89
N MET A 258 20.83 10.93 7.96
CA MET A 258 20.11 10.85 9.24
C MET A 258 19.82 12.23 9.82
N ASN A 259 20.77 13.16 9.75
CA ASN A 259 20.55 14.55 10.15
C ASN A 259 19.47 15.24 9.29
N SER A 260 19.41 14.98 7.98
CA SER A 260 18.37 15.53 7.09
C SER A 260 16.96 15.02 7.44
N LEU A 261 16.86 13.85 8.05
CA LEU A 261 15.61 13.24 8.49
C LEU A 261 15.16 13.67 9.89
N ASN A 262 15.96 14.45 10.63
CA ASN A 262 15.69 14.84 12.02
C ASN A 262 14.59 15.91 12.19
N SER A 263 13.64 15.97 11.26
CA SER A 263 12.42 16.76 11.38
C SER A 263 11.22 15.93 10.94
N LYS A 264 10.10 16.07 11.67
CA LYS A 264 8.87 15.33 11.36
C LYS A 264 8.41 15.53 9.92
N SER A 265 8.47 16.75 9.39
CA SER A 265 8.06 17.03 8.00
C SER A 265 8.98 16.36 6.98
N ALA A 266 10.30 16.48 7.12
CA ALA A 266 11.25 15.87 6.19
C ALA A 266 11.17 14.34 6.23
N TYR A 267 11.08 13.76 7.43
CA TYR A 267 10.95 12.32 7.62
C TYR A 267 9.69 11.79 6.94
N PHE A 268 8.51 12.32 7.28
CA PHE A 268 7.25 11.84 6.72
C PHE A 268 7.16 12.03 5.21
N GLN A 269 7.69 13.13 4.68
CA GLN A 269 7.70 13.36 3.22
C GLN A 269 8.64 12.40 2.50
N THR A 270 9.81 12.12 3.08
CA THR A 270 10.79 11.17 2.54
C THR A 270 10.22 9.75 2.58
N CYS A 271 9.69 9.33 3.73
CA CYS A 271 9.09 8.02 3.88
C CYS A 271 7.88 7.81 2.97
N ARG A 272 7.01 8.82 2.82
CA ARG A 272 5.92 8.75 1.84
C ARG A 272 6.45 8.47 0.43
N THR A 273 7.49 9.18 0.03
CA THR A 273 8.04 9.07 -1.33
C THR A 273 8.70 7.71 -1.56
N LEU A 274 9.54 7.28 -0.63
CA LEU A 274 10.33 6.05 -0.78
C LEU A 274 9.52 4.79 -0.55
N LEU A 275 8.62 4.76 0.44
CA LEU A 275 7.74 3.61 0.65
C LEU A 275 6.76 3.46 -0.52
N THR A 276 6.22 4.55 -1.09
CA THR A 276 5.41 4.44 -2.32
C THR A 276 6.22 3.90 -3.48
N ARG A 277 7.45 4.38 -3.69
CA ARG A 277 8.33 3.82 -4.74
C ARG A 277 8.64 2.34 -4.52
N MET A 278 8.92 1.94 -3.28
CA MET A 278 9.11 0.54 -2.90
C MET A 278 7.90 -0.31 -3.29
N LEU A 279 6.68 0.13 -2.96
CA LEU A 279 5.47 -0.61 -3.31
C LEU A 279 5.20 -0.64 -4.82
N ASP A 280 5.70 0.34 -5.58
CA ASP A 280 5.56 0.43 -7.02
C ASP A 280 6.69 -0.25 -7.80
N THR A 281 7.73 -0.77 -7.12
CA THR A 281 8.78 -1.57 -7.74
C THR A 281 8.24 -2.95 -8.09
N VAL A 282 7.98 -3.17 -9.37
CA VAL A 282 7.38 -4.39 -9.94
C VAL A 282 8.19 -4.88 -11.14
N PRO A 283 8.00 -6.13 -11.61
CA PRO A 283 8.63 -6.59 -12.83
C PRO A 283 8.32 -5.67 -14.02
N SER A 284 9.28 -5.48 -14.93
CA SER A 284 9.20 -4.49 -16.01
C SER A 284 8.09 -4.75 -17.04
N ASN A 285 7.54 -5.96 -17.06
CA ASN A 285 6.40 -6.34 -17.89
C ASN A 285 5.04 -6.07 -17.21
N VAL A 286 5.03 -5.54 -15.99
CA VAL A 286 3.84 -5.13 -15.25
C VAL A 286 3.67 -3.62 -15.39
N THR A 287 2.47 -3.19 -15.76
CA THR A 287 2.08 -1.78 -15.75
C THR A 287 1.04 -1.58 -14.66
N LEU A 288 1.37 -0.75 -13.68
CA LEU A 288 0.45 -0.38 -12.62
C LEU A 288 -0.59 0.62 -13.13
N THR A 289 -1.75 0.63 -12.49
CA THR A 289 -2.77 1.66 -12.73
C THR A 289 -2.29 3.04 -12.32
N ASP A 290 -3.04 4.08 -12.67
CA ASP A 290 -2.99 5.34 -11.92
C ASP A 290 -3.34 5.12 -10.44
N GLU A 291 -3.05 6.12 -9.60
CA GLU A 291 -3.42 6.08 -8.18
C GLU A 291 -4.91 5.80 -8.01
N ILE A 292 -5.22 4.79 -7.21
CA ILE A 292 -6.60 4.46 -6.85
C ILE A 292 -7.09 5.50 -5.85
N LYS A 293 -8.09 6.26 -6.26
CA LYS A 293 -8.73 7.31 -5.46
C LYS A 293 -10.13 6.89 -5.03
N LEU A 294 -10.49 7.26 -3.81
CA LEU A 294 -11.83 7.06 -3.24
C LEU A 294 -12.86 7.71 -4.17
N LEU A 295 -13.76 6.89 -4.70
CA LEU A 295 -14.85 7.41 -5.54
C LEU A 295 -15.87 8.14 -4.66
N PRO A 296 -16.18 9.43 -4.94
CA PRO A 296 -17.15 10.19 -4.14
C PRO A 296 -18.54 9.54 -4.11
N ALA A 297 -18.92 8.91 -5.22
CA ALA A 297 -20.11 8.10 -5.39
C ALA A 297 -19.75 6.84 -6.18
N LYS A 298 -20.27 5.67 -5.77
CA LYS A 298 -19.99 4.39 -6.41
C LYS A 298 -21.23 3.50 -6.45
N VAL A 299 -21.48 2.92 -7.62
CA VAL A 299 -22.60 2.02 -7.87
C VAL A 299 -22.11 0.58 -7.64
N THR A 300 -22.80 -0.18 -6.80
CA THR A 300 -22.46 -1.57 -6.45
C THR A 300 -23.70 -2.47 -6.52
N ASN A 301 -23.49 -3.79 -6.52
CA ASN A 301 -24.56 -4.79 -6.54
C ASN A 301 -25.61 -4.56 -7.64
N ALA A 302 -25.17 -4.07 -8.81
CA ALA A 302 -26.05 -3.81 -9.93
C ALA A 302 -26.62 -5.12 -10.49
N GLN A 303 -27.94 -5.21 -10.59
CA GLN A 303 -28.69 -6.37 -11.06
C GLN A 303 -29.81 -5.91 -11.97
N ILE A 304 -30.08 -6.70 -13.00
CA ILE A 304 -31.22 -6.52 -13.89
C ILE A 304 -32.11 -7.76 -13.75
N THR A 305 -33.40 -7.56 -13.55
CA THR A 305 -34.39 -8.64 -13.51
C THR A 305 -35.66 -8.22 -14.23
N VAL A 306 -36.51 -9.18 -14.57
CA VAL A 306 -37.81 -8.94 -15.22
C VAL A 306 -38.91 -9.31 -14.23
N ASN A 307 -39.87 -8.41 -14.02
CA ASN A 307 -41.06 -8.67 -13.20
C ASN A 307 -42.29 -8.11 -13.91
N ASN A 308 -43.31 -8.94 -14.16
CA ASN A 308 -44.55 -8.54 -14.85
C ASN A 308 -44.31 -7.73 -16.13
N SER A 309 -43.42 -8.23 -17.01
CA SER A 309 -43.01 -7.56 -18.26
C SER A 309 -42.30 -6.21 -18.10
N GLN A 310 -41.86 -5.85 -16.89
CA GLN A 310 -41.02 -4.67 -16.64
C GLN A 310 -39.57 -5.07 -16.37
N LEU A 311 -38.63 -4.35 -16.97
CA LEU A 311 -37.21 -4.46 -16.65
C LEU A 311 -36.92 -3.63 -15.38
N LEU A 312 -36.47 -4.30 -14.34
CA LEU A 312 -36.09 -3.71 -13.06
C LEU A 312 -34.57 -3.72 -12.93
N PHE A 313 -34.01 -2.55 -12.65
CA PHE A 313 -32.61 -2.42 -12.28
C PHE A 313 -32.51 -2.12 -10.79
N TYR A 314 -31.81 -3.01 -10.10
CA TYR A 314 -31.51 -2.92 -8.68
C TYR A 314 -30.04 -2.60 -8.51
N THR A 315 -29.73 -1.67 -7.60
CA THR A 315 -28.35 -1.34 -7.29
C THR A 315 -28.25 -0.71 -5.89
N THR A 316 -27.04 -0.69 -5.34
CA THR A 316 -26.68 0.04 -4.15
C THR A 316 -25.79 1.22 -4.54
N LEU A 317 -26.05 2.40 -3.97
CA LEU A 317 -25.19 3.57 -4.14
C LEU A 317 -24.39 3.78 -2.85
N ARG A 318 -23.07 3.64 -2.93
CA ARG A 318 -22.14 4.02 -1.87
C ARG A 318 -21.74 5.48 -2.08
N LEU A 319 -21.88 6.29 -1.04
CA LEU A 319 -21.44 7.68 -1.04
C LEU A 319 -20.32 7.87 -0.02
N SER A 320 -19.26 8.58 -0.42
CA SER A 320 -18.19 8.95 0.50
C SER A 320 -18.72 9.91 1.57
N GLN A 321 -18.14 9.82 2.76
CA GLN A 321 -18.45 10.66 3.92
C GLN A 321 -17.14 10.94 4.65
N ARG A 322 -16.90 12.20 5.01
CA ARG A 322 -15.75 12.54 5.85
C ARG A 322 -15.99 12.02 7.26
N VAL A 323 -14.97 11.41 7.84
CA VAL A 323 -14.99 10.98 9.25
C VAL A 323 -15.18 12.21 10.14
N ASN A 324 -15.98 12.08 11.20
CA ASN A 324 -16.32 13.14 12.16
C ASN A 324 -17.09 14.36 11.59
N VAL A 325 -17.63 14.25 10.38
CA VAL A 325 -18.57 15.23 9.82
C VAL A 325 -19.94 14.58 9.76
N SER A 326 -20.95 15.21 10.38
CA SER A 326 -22.33 14.73 10.31
C SER A 326 -22.83 14.74 8.87
N THR A 327 -23.61 13.74 8.49
CA THR A 327 -24.26 13.73 7.17
C THR A 327 -25.21 14.92 7.09
N PRO A 328 -25.09 15.79 6.06
CA PRO A 328 -26.02 16.89 5.89
C PRO A 328 -27.45 16.36 5.80
N SER A 329 -28.37 16.94 6.57
CA SER A 329 -29.80 16.56 6.56
C SER A 329 -30.47 16.82 5.19
N ASN A 330 -29.85 17.64 4.35
CA ASN A 330 -30.28 18.00 3.01
C ASN A 330 -29.50 17.29 1.89
N ARG A 331 -28.76 16.19 2.18
CA ARG A 331 -28.05 15.44 1.15
C ARG A 331 -29.06 14.85 0.14
N GLN A 332 -29.14 15.46 -1.04
CA GLN A 332 -29.99 15.00 -2.14
C GLN A 332 -29.18 14.16 -3.12
N VAL A 333 -29.70 12.98 -3.45
CA VAL A 333 -29.19 12.11 -4.51
C VAL A 333 -30.17 12.16 -5.67
N THR A 334 -29.74 12.68 -6.81
CA THR A 334 -30.54 12.65 -8.04
C THR A 334 -30.01 11.54 -8.93
N CYS A 335 -30.84 10.52 -9.19
CA CYS A 335 -30.55 9.53 -10.21
C CYS A 335 -31.13 10.03 -11.54
N GLY A 336 -30.27 10.31 -12.51
CA GLY A 336 -30.66 10.62 -13.88
C GLY A 336 -30.64 9.39 -14.77
N CYS A 337 -31.37 9.47 -15.89
CA CYS A 337 -31.35 8.49 -16.97
C CYS A 337 -31.24 9.28 -18.27
N VAL A 338 -30.46 8.78 -19.23
CA VAL A 338 -30.31 9.41 -20.54
C VAL A 338 -31.16 8.60 -21.53
N GLY A 339 -32.38 9.08 -21.82
CA GLY A 339 -33.35 8.40 -22.71
C GLY A 339 -34.77 8.34 -22.15
N HIS A 340 -35.61 7.43 -22.66
CA HIS A 340 -36.96 7.20 -22.16
C HIS A 340 -36.93 6.44 -20.83
N CYS A 341 -37.35 7.11 -19.75
CA CYS A 341 -37.40 6.54 -18.41
C CYS A 341 -38.80 6.77 -17.79
N PHE A 342 -39.48 5.69 -17.42
CA PHE A 342 -40.82 5.70 -16.83
C PHE A 342 -40.75 5.32 -15.34
N ALA A 343 -40.79 6.35 -14.49
CA ALA A 343 -40.93 6.33 -13.03
C ALA A 343 -39.72 5.92 -12.16
N TRP A 344 -39.59 6.62 -11.02
CA TRP A 344 -38.64 6.39 -9.94
C TRP A 344 -39.41 6.13 -8.64
N GLN A 345 -39.00 5.15 -7.83
CA GLN A 345 -39.50 5.01 -6.47
C GLN A 345 -38.34 4.83 -5.50
N ILE A 346 -38.01 5.90 -4.77
CA ILE A 346 -37.05 5.87 -3.66
C ILE A 346 -37.81 5.30 -2.45
N ARG A 347 -37.49 4.07 -2.09
CA ARG A 347 -37.65 3.58 -0.71
C ARG A 347 -36.24 3.29 -0.19
N ASP A 348 -36.10 2.94 1.09
CA ASP A 348 -34.80 2.74 1.76
C ASP A 348 -33.83 1.74 1.07
N LEU A 349 -34.27 1.08 -0.02
CA LEU A 349 -33.44 0.57 -1.11
C LEU A 349 -33.92 1.13 -2.47
N ILE A 350 -33.01 1.69 -3.26
CA ILE A 350 -33.28 2.33 -4.57
C ILE A 350 -33.86 1.31 -5.57
N ARG A 351 -35.05 1.59 -6.13
CA ARG A 351 -35.65 0.86 -7.27
C ARG A 351 -35.65 1.73 -8.53
N ILE A 352 -35.14 1.20 -9.64
CA ILE A 352 -35.09 1.91 -10.94
C ILE A 352 -35.81 1.07 -12.02
N PHE A 353 -36.68 1.70 -12.82
CA PHE A 353 -37.43 1.10 -13.93
C PHE A 353 -36.84 1.55 -15.28
N PHE A 354 -36.69 0.63 -16.25
CA PHE A 354 -36.15 0.95 -17.59
C PHE A 354 -36.91 0.27 -18.73
N GLU A 355 -36.92 0.92 -19.91
CA GLU A 355 -37.29 0.34 -21.22
C GLU A 355 -36.25 0.71 -22.33
N SER A 356 -34.94 0.71 -22.04
CA SER A 356 -33.90 1.10 -23.03
C SER A 356 -32.48 0.59 -22.65
N PRO A 357 -31.55 0.36 -23.61
CA PRO A 357 -30.31 -0.40 -23.35
C PRO A 357 -29.11 0.37 -22.76
N LEU A 358 -29.21 1.66 -22.43
CA LEU A 358 -28.08 2.44 -21.90
C LEU A 358 -28.47 3.25 -20.65
N VAL A 359 -27.80 2.99 -19.53
CA VAL A 359 -27.99 3.70 -18.26
C VAL A 359 -26.70 4.45 -17.90
N HIS A 360 -26.79 5.77 -17.80
CA HIS A 360 -25.76 6.61 -17.20
C HIS A 360 -26.30 7.14 -15.87
N ILE A 361 -25.68 6.77 -14.75
CA ILE A 361 -26.00 7.34 -13.44
C ILE A 361 -25.14 8.60 -13.27
N LEU A 362 -25.76 9.77 -13.39
CA LEU A 362 -25.11 11.06 -13.15
C LEU A 362 -25.21 11.41 -11.66
N TYR A 363 -24.07 11.60 -10.99
CA TYR A 363 -24.00 12.20 -9.66
C TYR A 363 -23.67 13.69 -9.80
N GLN A 364 -24.48 14.57 -9.20
CA GLN A 364 -24.20 15.98 -9.10
C GLN A 364 -24.38 16.42 -7.64
N GLU A 365 -23.28 16.77 -6.98
CA GLU A 365 -23.29 17.34 -5.63
C GLU A 365 -23.55 18.84 -5.75
N ASN A 366 -24.73 19.27 -5.30
CA ASN A 366 -25.01 20.70 -5.12
C ASN A 366 -24.65 21.08 -3.69
N ASP A 367 -23.40 21.47 -3.47
CA ASP A 367 -23.04 22.21 -2.26
C ASP A 367 -23.68 23.60 -2.34
N ARG A 368 -24.86 23.74 -1.74
CA ARG A 368 -25.38 25.03 -1.29
C ARG A 368 -25.42 25.01 0.23
N GLY A 369 -24.38 25.58 0.83
CA GLY A 369 -24.23 25.84 2.26
C GLY A 369 -23.06 26.78 2.47
#